data_AF-A0A9P7Y4U1-F1
#
_entry.id   AF-A0A9P7Y4U1-F1
#
_cell.length_a   1.000
_cell.length_b   1.000
_cell.length_c   1.000
_cell.angle_alpha   90.00
_cell.angle_beta   90.00
_cell.angle_gamma   90.00
#
_symmetry.space_group_name_H-M   'P 1'
#
loop_
_entity.id
_entity.type
_entity.pdbx_description
1 polymer ?
#
loop_
_entity_poly.entity_id
_entity_poly.type
_entity_poly.pdbx_seq_one_letter_code
_entity_poly.pdbx_strand_id
1 'polypeptide(L)'
;MSIPVPQFKHVSGIDNYFFDRYLHTVTKIFSLLLVVVSPVLMPLNMVDGRNEVGGVRGLDRLSFSNVSPSHTDRYWAHLVIAIFVIASVCQILRLELRDYTRVQDNLGASELRVPRASSLLLTSKSKQQLSIESVRRHFHNIAGGVHTISINRDYSQLHAKLRQRDLLAKRLEVAETNLIVKATSKRTPSRREGDR
;
A
#
# COMPACT_ATOMS: atom_id res chain seq x y z
N MET A 1 -20.55 4.00 -7.67
CA MET A 1 -19.48 3.78 -8.65
C MET A 1 -18.72 2.53 -8.26
N SER A 2 -19.00 1.41 -8.92
CA SER A 2 -18.38 0.10 -8.62
C SER A 2 -17.12 -0.03 -9.47
N ILE A 3 -15.96 -0.21 -8.84
CA ILE A 3 -14.69 -0.35 -9.56
C ILE A 3 -14.70 -1.73 -10.24
N PRO A 4 -14.57 -1.81 -11.58
CA PRO A 4 -14.59 -3.07 -12.30
C PRO A 4 -13.39 -3.94 -11.91
N VAL A 5 -13.60 -5.24 -11.80
CA VAL A 5 -12.58 -6.22 -11.41
C VAL A 5 -11.52 -6.31 -12.52
N PRO A 6 -10.25 -5.96 -12.29
CA PRO A 6 -9.25 -5.95 -13.36
C PRO A 6 -8.83 -7.37 -13.77
N GLN A 7 -8.48 -7.54 -15.04
CA GLN A 7 -7.86 -8.76 -15.55
C GLN A 7 -6.35 -8.64 -15.36
N PHE A 8 -5.81 -9.25 -14.29
CA PHE A 8 -4.43 -9.01 -13.85
C PHE A 8 -3.43 -9.97 -14.51
N LYS A 9 -2.47 -9.42 -15.26
CA LYS A 9 -1.34 -10.16 -15.86
C LYS A 9 -0.06 -10.14 -14.99
N HIS A 10 -0.02 -9.35 -13.92
CA HIS A 10 1.14 -9.22 -13.03
C HIS A 10 0.74 -8.97 -11.57
N VAL A 11 1.51 -9.57 -10.64
CA VAL A 11 1.38 -9.44 -9.17
C VAL A 11 1.34 -7.96 -8.73
N SER A 12 2.08 -7.06 -9.40
CA SER A 12 2.09 -5.63 -9.07
C SER A 12 0.75 -4.90 -9.24
N GLY A 13 -0.21 -5.45 -10.02
CA GLY A 13 -1.51 -4.82 -10.19
C GLY A 13 -2.43 -4.99 -8.99
N ILE A 14 -2.17 -6.01 -8.17
CA ILE A 14 -3.02 -6.40 -7.05
C ILE A 14 -2.88 -5.46 -5.86
N ASP A 15 -1.64 -5.10 -5.54
CA ASP A 15 -1.31 -4.23 -4.41
C ASP A 15 -1.83 -2.82 -4.68
N ASN A 16 -1.71 -2.35 -5.93
CA ASN A 16 -2.29 -1.08 -6.35
C ASN A 16 -3.83 -1.08 -6.24
N TYR A 17 -4.50 -2.18 -6.60
CA TYR A 17 -5.95 -2.31 -6.46
C TYR A 17 -6.37 -2.24 -4.99
N PHE A 18 -5.67 -2.94 -4.09
CA PHE A 18 -5.95 -2.87 -2.66
C PHE A 18 -5.68 -1.48 -2.09
N PHE A 19 -4.62 -0.81 -2.54
CA PHE A 19 -4.29 0.55 -2.12
C PHE A 19 -5.36 1.57 -2.53
N ASP A 20 -5.81 1.53 -3.79
CA ASP A 20 -6.89 2.40 -4.27
C ASP A 20 -8.19 2.17 -3.49
N ARG A 21 -8.54 0.90 -3.26
CA ARG A 21 -9.74 0.52 -2.53
C ARG A 21 -9.70 0.97 -1.05
N TYR A 22 -8.52 0.86 -0.43
CA TYR A 22 -8.27 1.40 0.91
C TYR A 22 -8.48 2.91 0.95
N LEU A 23 -7.87 3.67 0.03
CA LEU A 23 -8.02 5.13 -0.04
C LEU A 23 -9.49 5.52 -0.23
N HIS A 24 -10.19 4.87 -1.14
CA HIS A 24 -11.60 5.15 -1.39
C HIS A 24 -12.48 4.85 -0.16
N THR A 25 -12.19 3.78 0.58
CA THR A 25 -12.91 3.45 1.83
C THR A 25 -12.64 4.48 2.92
N VAL A 26 -11.39 4.93 3.07
CA VAL A 26 -11.01 5.99 4.01
C VAL A 26 -11.73 7.30 3.66
N THR A 27 -11.74 7.70 2.39
CA THR A 27 -12.46 8.89 1.92
C THR A 27 -13.96 8.80 2.21
N LYS A 28 -14.59 7.64 2.01
CA LYS A 28 -16.01 7.43 2.36
C LYS A 28 -16.26 7.61 3.85
N ILE A 29 -15.42 7.04 4.71
CA ILE A 29 -15.56 7.19 6.17
C ILE A 29 -15.41 8.66 6.58
N PHE A 30 -14.39 9.36 6.07
CA PHE A 30 -14.21 10.79 6.35
C PHE A 30 -15.36 11.64 5.82
N SER A 31 -15.92 11.33 4.64
CA SER A 31 -17.08 12.05 4.11
C SER A 31 -18.32 11.86 4.97
N LEU A 32 -18.58 10.64 5.45
CA LEU A 32 -19.68 10.34 6.38
C LEU A 32 -19.49 11.09 7.70
N LEU A 33 -18.27 11.06 8.25
CA LEU A 33 -17.94 11.81 9.46
C LEU A 33 -18.13 13.31 9.24
N LEU A 34 -17.67 13.88 8.12
CA LEU A 34 -17.83 15.30 7.84
C LEU A 34 -19.31 15.71 7.80
N VAL A 35 -20.15 14.94 7.10
CA VAL A 35 -21.59 15.22 6.97
C VAL A 35 -22.33 15.09 8.31
N VAL A 36 -21.92 14.19 9.20
CA VAL A 36 -22.61 13.99 10.49
C VAL A 36 -22.03 14.86 11.60
N VAL A 37 -20.72 15.07 11.63
CA VAL A 37 -20.02 15.88 12.63
C VAL A 37 -20.28 17.37 12.40
N SER A 38 -20.36 17.85 11.15
CA SER A 38 -20.64 19.27 10.84
C SER A 38 -21.95 19.81 11.46
N PRO A 39 -23.12 19.15 11.30
CA PRO A 39 -24.36 19.58 11.92
C PRO A 39 -24.41 19.34 13.43
N VAL A 40 -23.51 18.52 14.00
CA VAL A 40 -23.39 18.34 15.46
C VAL A 40 -22.49 19.41 16.08
N LEU A 41 -21.37 19.76 15.43
CA LEU A 41 -20.44 20.77 15.91
C LEU A 41 -20.97 22.19 15.75
N MET A 42 -21.72 22.51 14.69
CA MET A 42 -22.18 23.88 14.44
C MET A 42 -23.13 24.39 15.54
N PRO A 43 -24.18 23.65 15.98
CA PRO A 43 -25.07 24.12 17.04
C PRO A 43 -24.39 24.17 18.42
N LEU A 44 -23.56 23.16 18.74
CA LEU A 44 -22.92 23.06 20.05
C LEU A 44 -21.90 24.18 20.29
N ASN A 45 -21.12 24.52 19.26
CA ASN A 45 -20.01 25.47 19.39
C ASN A 45 -20.42 26.93 19.12
N MET A 46 -21.48 27.18 18.35
CA MET A 46 -21.98 28.56 18.14
C MET A 46 -22.92 29.02 19.25
N VAL A 47 -23.79 28.16 19.77
CA VAL A 47 -24.87 28.57 20.70
C VAL A 47 -24.48 28.39 22.17
N ASP A 48 -23.69 27.37 22.50
CA ASP A 48 -23.30 27.02 23.89
C ASP A 48 -21.77 27.10 24.10
N GLY A 49 -21.04 27.88 23.27
CA GLY A 49 -19.59 28.06 23.42
C GLY A 49 -19.20 29.16 24.40
N ARG A 50 -17.98 29.11 24.98
CA ARG A 50 -17.39 30.20 25.80
C ARG A 50 -16.93 31.38 24.93
N ASN A 51 -17.70 31.68 23.89
CA ASN A 51 -17.37 32.61 22.81
C ASN A 51 -17.14 34.03 23.32
N GLU A 52 -17.74 34.40 24.46
CA GLU A 52 -17.59 35.71 25.09
C GLU A 52 -16.55 35.74 26.22
N VAL A 53 -16.23 34.60 26.85
CA VAL A 53 -15.36 34.54 28.06
C VAL A 53 -13.93 34.08 27.73
N GLY A 54 -13.73 33.35 26.62
CA GLY A 54 -12.46 32.67 26.32
C GLY A 54 -11.63 33.24 25.16
N GLY A 55 -12.08 34.30 24.47
CA GLY A 55 -11.32 34.92 23.36
C GLY A 55 -11.10 34.00 22.14
N VAL A 56 -11.91 32.94 21.99
CA VAL A 56 -11.68 31.88 21.00
C VAL A 56 -12.15 32.29 19.59
N ARG A 57 -11.26 32.24 18.59
CA ARG A 57 -11.52 32.66 17.20
C ARG A 57 -11.13 31.56 16.19
N GLY A 58 -11.85 31.50 15.07
CA GLY A 58 -11.53 30.59 13.97
C GLY A 58 -11.87 29.12 14.27
N LEU A 59 -10.97 28.21 13.89
CA LEU A 59 -11.15 26.75 14.00
C LEU A 59 -11.26 26.27 15.46
N ASP A 60 -10.68 27.01 16.40
CA ASP A 60 -10.73 26.69 17.83
C ASP A 60 -12.14 26.80 18.41
N ARG A 61 -13.04 27.54 17.75
CA ARG A 61 -14.47 27.53 18.10
C ARG A 61 -15.09 26.16 17.93
N LEU A 62 -14.63 25.37 16.95
CA LEU A 62 -15.18 24.06 16.61
C LEU A 62 -14.61 22.92 17.47
N SER A 63 -13.64 23.22 18.33
CA SER A 63 -12.99 22.24 19.19
C SER A 63 -13.90 21.80 20.34
N PHE A 64 -13.81 20.52 20.72
CA PHE A 64 -14.55 19.91 21.84
C PHE A 64 -14.29 20.60 23.19
N SER A 65 -13.22 21.40 23.29
CA SER A 65 -12.88 22.21 24.46
C SER A 65 -13.83 23.40 24.70
N ASN A 66 -14.59 23.83 23.68
CA ASN A 66 -15.45 25.02 23.74
C ASN A 66 -16.91 24.69 24.09
N VAL A 67 -17.19 23.72 24.97
CA VAL A 67 -18.57 23.29 25.29
C VAL A 67 -19.01 23.76 26.68
N SER A 68 -20.09 24.55 26.76
CA SER A 68 -20.76 24.93 28.02
C SER A 68 -21.70 23.82 28.50
N PRO A 69 -21.78 23.53 29.82
CA PRO A 69 -22.62 22.46 30.37
C PRO A 69 -24.14 22.80 30.47
N SER A 70 -24.65 23.78 29.72
CA SER A 70 -25.95 24.44 30.00
C SER A 70 -27.23 23.70 29.60
N HIS A 71 -27.19 22.63 28.78
CA HIS A 71 -28.42 21.96 28.31
C HIS A 71 -28.34 20.43 28.35
N THR A 72 -28.43 19.85 29.55
CA THR A 72 -28.24 18.42 29.82
C THR A 72 -29.21 17.48 29.08
N ASP A 73 -30.43 17.92 28.80
CA ASP A 73 -31.47 17.11 28.13
C ASP A 73 -31.20 16.82 26.63
N ARG A 74 -30.14 17.37 26.04
CA ARG A 74 -29.79 17.17 24.62
C ARG A 74 -28.66 16.18 24.39
N TYR A 75 -27.94 15.75 25.45
CA TYR A 75 -26.81 14.82 25.32
C TYR A 75 -27.22 13.41 24.86
N TRP A 76 -28.44 12.96 25.17
CA TRP A 76 -28.91 11.65 24.72
C TRP A 76 -29.04 11.59 23.19
N ALA A 77 -29.45 12.67 22.55
CA ALA A 77 -29.53 12.75 21.08
C ALA A 77 -28.12 12.67 20.46
N HIS A 78 -27.13 13.32 21.07
CA HIS A 78 -25.73 13.21 20.65
C HIS A 78 -25.18 11.80 20.84
N LEU A 79 -25.51 11.12 21.93
CA LEU A 79 -25.12 9.73 22.18
C LEU A 79 -25.71 8.80 21.11
N VAL A 80 -27.00 8.96 20.77
CA VAL A 80 -27.67 8.17 19.74
C VAL A 80 -27.04 8.39 18.35
N ILE A 81 -26.75 9.65 17.98
CA ILE A 81 -26.08 9.98 16.72
C ILE A 81 -24.65 9.40 16.69
N ALA A 82 -23.90 9.50 17.80
CA ALA A 82 -22.56 8.92 17.90
C ALA A 82 -22.58 7.39 17.73
N ILE A 83 -23.51 6.70 18.40
CA ILE A 83 -23.71 5.25 18.25
C ILE A 83 -24.07 4.91 16.80
N PHE A 84 -24.95 5.69 16.16
CA PHE A 84 -25.32 5.49 14.76
C PHE A 84 -24.13 5.66 13.81
N VAL A 85 -23.28 6.67 14.03
CA VAL A 85 -22.05 6.88 13.25
C VAL A 85 -21.09 5.72 13.43
N ILE A 86 -20.85 5.30 14.67
CA ILE A 86 -19.98 4.16 14.98
C ILE A 86 -20.49 2.90 14.28
N ALA A 87 -21.79 2.61 14.40
CA ALA A 87 -22.42 1.47 13.75
C ALA A 87 -22.29 1.54 12.21
N SER A 88 -22.47 2.73 11.62
CA SER A 88 -22.34 2.96 10.18
C SER A 88 -20.90 2.74 9.68
N VAL A 89 -19.90 3.25 10.40
CA VAL A 89 -18.48 3.01 10.10
C VAL A 89 -18.16 1.53 10.22
N CYS A 90 -18.63 0.86 11.28
CA CYS A 90 -18.45 -0.59 11.43
C CYS A 90 -19.11 -1.39 10.30
N GLN A 91 -20.26 -0.95 9.78
CA GLN A 91 -20.89 -1.59 8.61
C GLN A 91 -20.05 -1.42 7.34
N ILE A 92 -19.53 -0.21 7.08
CA ILE A 92 -18.63 0.06 5.94
C ILE A 92 -17.40 -0.84 6.02
N LEU A 93 -16.76 -0.92 7.19
CA LEU A 93 -15.61 -1.80 7.41
C LEU A 93 -15.96 -3.26 7.19
N ARG A 94 -17.08 -3.76 7.72
CA ARG A 94 -17.52 -5.14 7.50
C ARG A 94 -17.71 -5.48 6.03
N LEU A 95 -18.36 -4.60 5.27
CA LEU A 95 -18.57 -4.80 3.83
C LEU A 95 -17.23 -4.85 3.09
N GLU A 96 -16.32 -3.96 3.44
CA GLU A 96 -14.99 -3.89 2.83
C GLU A 96 -14.14 -5.12 3.16
N LEU A 97 -14.12 -5.56 4.42
CA LEU A 97 -13.44 -6.78 4.87
C LEU A 97 -13.99 -8.02 4.16
N ARG A 98 -15.31 -8.10 3.96
CA ARG A 98 -15.93 -9.25 3.28
C ARG A 98 -15.58 -9.30 1.79
N ASP A 99 -15.47 -8.14 1.14
CA ASP A 99 -15.02 -8.09 -0.24
C ASP A 99 -13.51 -8.34 -0.37
N TYR A 100 -12.71 -7.90 0.61
CA TYR A 100 -11.30 -8.23 0.69
C TYR A 100 -11.08 -9.75 0.77
N THR A 101 -11.80 -10.45 1.66
CA THR A 101 -11.68 -11.91 1.76
C THR A 101 -12.11 -12.60 0.47
N ARG A 102 -13.18 -12.14 -0.20
CA ARG A 102 -13.60 -12.68 -1.50
C ARG A 102 -12.52 -12.54 -2.58
N VAL A 103 -11.88 -11.37 -2.66
CA VAL A 103 -10.79 -11.15 -3.62
C VAL A 103 -9.63 -12.07 -3.28
N GLN A 104 -9.25 -12.17 -2.00
CA GLN A 104 -8.18 -13.06 -1.55
C GLN A 104 -8.46 -14.54 -1.81
N ASP A 105 -9.70 -14.99 -1.63
CA ASP A 105 -10.11 -16.37 -1.92
C ASP A 105 -10.07 -16.67 -3.43
N ASN A 106 -10.54 -15.74 -4.27
CA ASN A 106 -10.47 -15.87 -5.73
C ASN A 106 -9.03 -15.92 -6.23
N LEU A 107 -8.15 -15.10 -5.64
CA LEU A 107 -6.72 -15.12 -5.93
C LEU A 107 -6.09 -16.42 -5.43
N GLY A 108 -6.43 -16.87 -4.24
CA GLY A 108 -5.99 -18.16 -3.72
C GLY A 108 -6.38 -19.32 -4.63
N ALA A 109 -7.62 -19.32 -5.15
CA ALA A 109 -8.12 -20.32 -6.10
C ALA A 109 -7.41 -20.24 -7.46
N SER A 110 -7.10 -19.04 -7.96
CA SER A 110 -6.30 -18.85 -9.17
C SER A 110 -4.84 -19.30 -8.98
N GLU A 111 -4.25 -18.97 -7.83
CA GLU A 111 -2.91 -19.37 -7.43
C GLU A 111 -2.81 -20.87 -7.13
N LEU A 112 -3.90 -21.59 -6.86
CA LEU A 112 -3.91 -23.06 -6.73
C LEU A 112 -3.59 -23.79 -8.05
N ARG A 113 -3.65 -23.09 -9.20
CA ARG A 113 -3.24 -23.60 -10.51
C ARG A 113 -1.74 -23.46 -10.74
N VAL A 114 -1.07 -22.64 -9.93
CA VAL A 114 0.38 -22.64 -9.75
C VAL A 114 0.65 -23.49 -8.50
N PRO A 115 1.69 -24.33 -8.45
CA PRO A 115 2.00 -25.02 -7.20
C PRO A 115 2.30 -23.94 -6.16
N ARG A 116 1.41 -23.74 -5.18
CA ARG A 116 1.67 -22.88 -4.03
C ARG A 116 2.84 -23.51 -3.29
N ALA A 117 4.05 -23.09 -3.65
CA ALA A 117 5.27 -23.59 -3.06
C ALA A 117 5.23 -23.15 -1.59
N SER A 118 4.75 -24.03 -0.71
CA SER A 118 4.79 -23.89 0.75
C SER A 118 6.26 -23.87 1.18
N SER A 119 6.89 -22.73 0.94
CA SER A 119 8.30 -22.50 1.16
C SER A 119 8.44 -22.06 2.60
N LEU A 120 8.94 -22.96 3.44
CA LEU A 120 9.24 -22.65 4.83
C LEU A 120 10.61 -22.00 4.90
N LEU A 121 10.66 -20.74 5.32
CA LEU A 121 11.92 -20.05 5.58
C LEU A 121 12.42 -20.47 6.97
N LEU A 122 13.53 -21.17 6.99
CA LEU A 122 14.20 -21.58 8.23
C LEU A 122 15.38 -20.65 8.47
N THR A 123 15.37 -19.95 9.59
CA THR A 123 16.48 -19.11 10.04
C THR A 123 17.17 -19.80 11.22
N SER A 124 18.49 -19.98 11.11
CA SER A 124 19.31 -20.55 12.18
C SER A 124 20.50 -19.63 12.46
N LYS A 125 20.80 -19.42 13.75
CA LYS A 125 21.97 -18.66 14.20
C LYS A 125 23.22 -19.53 14.36
N SER A 126 23.13 -20.85 14.15
CA SER A 126 24.27 -21.75 14.30
C SER A 126 25.26 -21.59 13.15
N LYS A 127 26.56 -21.49 13.47
CA LYS A 127 27.66 -21.43 12.48
C LYS A 127 27.94 -22.77 11.78
N GLN A 128 27.20 -23.82 12.11
CA GLN A 128 27.35 -25.11 11.45
C GLN A 128 26.93 -25.00 9.99
N GLN A 129 27.81 -25.45 9.08
CA GLN A 129 27.48 -25.54 7.67
C GLN A 129 26.33 -26.54 7.50
N LEU A 130 25.15 -26.02 7.24
CA LEU A 130 23.97 -26.82 6.92
C LEU A 130 24.15 -27.39 5.51
N SER A 131 24.55 -28.66 5.40
CA SER A 131 24.48 -29.38 4.13
C SER A 131 23.02 -29.72 3.81
N ILE A 132 22.71 -29.78 2.51
CA ILE A 132 21.38 -30.10 1.98
C ILE A 132 20.89 -31.44 2.53
N GLU A 133 21.80 -32.41 2.66
CA GLU A 133 21.56 -33.76 3.15
C GLU A 133 21.17 -33.77 4.64
N SER A 134 21.83 -32.95 5.47
CA SER A 134 21.50 -32.84 6.89
C SER A 134 20.13 -32.20 7.11
N VAL A 135 19.78 -31.17 6.33
CA VAL A 135 18.45 -30.54 6.36
C VAL A 135 17.39 -31.53 5.90
N ARG A 136 17.63 -32.23 4.79
CA ARG A 136 16.71 -33.25 4.28
C ARG A 136 16.49 -34.38 5.28
N ARG A 137 17.55 -34.82 5.98
CA ARG A 137 17.46 -35.82 7.04
C ARG A 137 16.68 -35.29 8.24
N HIS A 138 16.80 -34.02 8.61
CA HIS A 138 16.01 -33.48 9.72
C HIS A 138 14.50 -33.45 9.38
N PHE A 139 14.16 -33.10 8.15
CA PHE A 139 12.78 -32.95 7.69
C PHE A 139 12.17 -34.18 6.99
N HIS A 140 12.82 -35.35 7.07
CA HIS A 140 12.36 -36.57 6.41
C HIS A 140 11.01 -37.09 6.91
N ASN A 141 10.66 -36.81 8.17
CA ASN A 141 9.44 -37.30 8.82
C ASN A 141 8.22 -36.38 8.61
N ILE A 142 8.34 -35.29 7.87
CA ILE A 142 7.20 -34.41 7.59
C ILE A 142 6.34 -35.02 6.48
N ALA A 143 5.08 -35.29 6.80
CA ALA A 143 4.07 -35.73 5.83
C ALA A 143 3.94 -34.70 4.69
N GLY A 144 4.25 -35.11 3.46
CA GLY A 144 4.26 -34.25 2.27
C GLY A 144 5.62 -34.12 1.58
N GLY A 145 6.71 -34.47 2.26
CA GLY A 145 8.05 -34.50 1.68
C GLY A 145 8.65 -33.12 1.37
N VAL A 146 9.97 -33.07 1.18
CA VAL A 146 10.69 -31.83 0.83
C VAL A 146 10.95 -31.82 -0.68
N HIS A 147 10.28 -30.94 -1.41
CA HIS A 147 10.43 -30.82 -2.87
C HIS A 147 11.71 -30.12 -3.31
N THR A 148 12.10 -29.02 -2.65
CA THR A 148 13.29 -28.24 -3.02
C THR A 148 13.87 -27.57 -1.79
N ILE A 149 15.20 -27.68 -1.62
CA ILE A 149 15.94 -27.00 -0.55
C ILE A 149 16.82 -25.95 -1.23
N SER A 150 16.54 -24.68 -0.94
CA SER A 150 17.39 -23.56 -1.36
C SER A 150 18.10 -22.98 -0.14
N ILE A 151 19.43 -22.95 -0.18
CA ILE A 151 20.26 -22.41 0.89
C ILE A 151 20.75 -21.03 0.45
N ASN A 152 20.41 -20.01 1.23
CA ASN A 152 20.94 -18.67 1.03
C ASN A 152 22.44 -18.65 1.42
N ARG A 153 23.31 -18.31 0.46
CA ARG A 153 24.76 -18.18 0.65
C ARG A 153 25.15 -16.71 0.56
N ASP A 154 26.32 -16.37 1.10
CA ASP A 154 26.84 -15.02 0.94
C ASP A 154 27.26 -14.78 -0.54
N TYR A 155 26.40 -14.07 -1.27
CA TYR A 155 26.64 -13.66 -2.65
C TYR A 155 27.21 -12.24 -2.77
N SER A 156 27.72 -11.64 -1.67
CA SER A 156 28.18 -10.24 -1.66
C SER A 156 29.24 -9.94 -2.70
N GLN A 157 30.20 -10.85 -2.89
CA GLN A 157 31.25 -10.70 -3.91
C GLN A 157 30.68 -10.76 -5.34
N LEU A 158 29.71 -11.66 -5.58
CA LEU A 158 29.03 -11.77 -6.86
C LEU A 158 28.21 -10.51 -7.15
N HIS A 159 27.48 -10.01 -6.16
CA HIS A 159 26.73 -8.76 -6.28
C HIS A 159 27.64 -7.56 -6.53
N ALA A 160 28.83 -7.52 -5.92
CA ALA A 160 29.80 -6.47 -6.23
C ALA A 160 30.26 -6.51 -7.70
N LYS A 161 30.54 -7.70 -8.24
CA LYS A 161 30.88 -7.88 -9.67
C LYS A 161 29.72 -7.53 -10.59
N LEU A 162 28.48 -7.90 -10.24
CA LEU A 162 27.28 -7.53 -11.00
C LEU A 162 27.10 -6.02 -11.04
N ARG A 163 27.24 -5.32 -9.91
CA ARG A 163 27.19 -3.85 -9.89
C ARG A 163 28.27 -3.22 -10.75
N GLN A 164 29.49 -3.74 -10.71
CA GLN A 164 30.57 -3.26 -11.58
C GLN A 164 30.24 -3.45 -13.06
N ARG A 165 29.70 -4.61 -13.43
CA ARG A 165 29.24 -4.89 -14.80
C ARG A 165 28.18 -3.88 -15.24
N ASP A 166 27.17 -3.61 -14.41
CA ASP A 166 26.07 -2.71 -14.75
C ASP A 166 26.55 -1.25 -14.90
N LEU A 167 27.51 -0.83 -14.07
CA LEU A 167 28.16 0.48 -14.20
C LEU A 167 28.95 0.61 -15.50
N LEU A 168 29.68 -0.43 -15.89
CA LEU A 168 30.43 -0.44 -17.15
C LEU A 168 29.50 -0.45 -18.36
N ALA A 169 28.44 -1.27 -18.33
CA ALA A 169 27.43 -1.31 -19.37
C ALA A 169 26.78 0.08 -19.58
N LYS A 170 26.40 0.75 -18.49
CA LYS A 170 25.84 2.11 -18.55
C LYS A 170 26.82 3.14 -19.11
N ARG A 171 28.11 3.04 -18.77
CA ARG A 171 29.15 3.92 -19.33
C ARG A 171 29.35 3.69 -20.83
N LEU A 172 29.32 2.43 -21.25
CA LEU A 172 29.46 2.04 -22.64
C LEU A 172 28.26 2.54 -23.46
N GLU A 173 27.04 2.36 -22.96
CA GLU A 173 25.80 2.87 -23.56
C GLU A 173 25.86 4.40 -23.77
N VAL A 174 26.33 5.15 -22.77
CA VAL A 174 26.50 6.61 -22.87
C VAL A 174 27.57 6.97 -23.91
N ALA A 175 28.69 6.26 -23.95
CA ALA A 175 29.76 6.52 -24.89
C ALA A 175 29.31 6.26 -26.35
N GLU A 176 28.62 5.14 -26.59
CA GLU A 176 28.05 4.79 -27.89
C GLU A 176 26.97 5.79 -28.31
N THR A 177 26.05 6.16 -27.42
CA THR A 177 25.00 7.16 -27.70
C THR A 177 25.63 8.49 -28.11
N ASN A 178 26.67 8.93 -27.39
CA ASN A 178 27.40 10.15 -27.73
C ASN A 178 28.11 10.05 -29.09
N LEU A 179 28.66 8.89 -29.45
CA LEU A 179 29.28 8.66 -30.74
C LEU A 179 28.25 8.76 -31.88
N ILE A 180 27.09 8.12 -31.71
CA ILE A 180 25.97 8.14 -32.66
C ILE A 180 25.46 9.56 -32.85
N VAL A 181 25.26 10.32 -31.77
CA VAL A 181 24.82 11.72 -31.82
C VAL A 181 25.83 12.59 -32.56
N LYS A 182 27.13 12.44 -32.28
CA LYS A 182 28.19 13.17 -32.99
C LYS A 182 28.25 12.84 -34.48
N ALA A 183 28.15 11.56 -34.85
CA ALA A 183 28.14 11.13 -36.24
C ALA A 183 26.91 11.65 -36.99
N THR A 184 25.74 11.62 -36.35
CA THR A 184 24.48 12.13 -36.92
C THR A 184 24.55 13.65 -37.10
N SER A 185 25.00 14.39 -36.10
CA SER A 185 25.16 15.85 -36.15
C SER A 185 26.07 16.31 -37.29
N LYS A 186 27.17 15.58 -37.59
CA LYS A 186 28.05 15.86 -38.73
C LYS A 186 27.42 15.55 -40.10
N ARG A 187 26.45 14.63 -40.18
CA ARG A 187 25.77 14.25 -41.43
C ARG A 187 24.65 15.22 -41.83
N THR A 188 24.02 15.88 -40.86
CA THR A 188 22.91 16.82 -41.10
C THR A 188 23.29 18.11 -41.87
N PRO A 189 24.47 18.75 -41.69
CA PRO A 189 24.83 19.94 -42.48
C PRO A 189 25.15 19.63 -43.94
N SER A 190 25.77 18.49 -44.27
CA SER A 190 26.12 18.13 -45.65
C SER A 190 24.94 17.70 -46.53
N ARG A 191 23.82 17.26 -45.92
CA ARG A 191 22.59 16.93 -46.66
C ARG A 191 21.76 18.17 -47.05
N ARG A 192 21.96 19.32 -46.41
CA ARG A 192 21.24 20.57 -46.73
C ARG A 192 21.91 21.42 -47.81
N GLU A 193 23.21 21.20 -48.06
CA GLU A 193 23.98 21.93 -49.07
C GLU A 193 23.95 21.26 -50.47
N GLY A 194 23.57 19.98 -50.55
CA GLY A 194 23.48 19.21 -51.80
C GLY A 194 22.08 19.13 -52.43
N ASP A 195 21.10 19.87 -51.90
CA ASP A 195 19.70 19.87 -52.35
C ASP A 195 19.22 21.32 -52.67
N ARG A 196 20.15 22.17 -53.12
CA ARG A 196 19.90 23.51 -53.67
C ARG A 196 20.52 23.63 -55.06
#